data_AF-A0A856MGA2-F1
#
_entry.id   AF-A0A856MGA2-F1
#
_cell.length_a   1.000
_cell.length_b   1.000
_cell.length_c   1.000
_cell.angle_alpha   90.00
_cell.angle_beta   90.00
_cell.angle_gamma   90.00
#
_symmetry.space_group_name_H-M   'P 1'
#
loop_
_entity.id
_entity.type
_entity.pdbx_description
1 polymer ?
#
loop_
_entity_poly.entity_id
_entity_poly.type
_entity_poly.pdbx_seq_one_letter_code
_entity_poly.pdbx_strand_id
1 'polypeptide(L)'
;MIRHSSTTSESWKDLPWKKFRINLFRLQRRVYKAVQVGDMRKARSLQKLILKSKAARMLAIRQVTQLNAGKKTAGIDGKASLNFEERFSLEKLLKLNYSNWHHNKLREIPIPKKDGKTRILKVPTIADRAWQCLVKYALEPAHEATFHAKSYGFRPGRSAHDAQKMLFLNLNSKMNGIEKRVIELDIEKCFDRINHTTIMNNLIAPKGLKIGILRCLKAGIHPNFPEQGTPQGGVVSPLLANIALNGIESVFRYHEHGYQITDKTPSSSIIEPSIRYADDMVIILRPRDNAQEILEKISQFLAERGMNVSEKKTKTTASTDGFDFLGWHFKVQSNGKFRCVPSVDNFKAFRQKVKHIVNNSNYGSKGKAEKLAPLVRGWRNYHRFCKMDGTRNSLYFIQKRTYKVFNKEAKNNRHSSKTLLNEAFPAVPYSENKHVNVQGTKTPFDGDITYWSERNSKLYDGATSKALKKQNHACGYCGMKMLPGETAHLHHVDGNHQNWKAKNLLAIHESCHDYIHMSKGKP
;
A
#
# COMPACT_ATOMS: atom_id res chain seq x y z
N MET A 1 38.91 10.79 -34.29
CA MET A 1 38.05 10.17 -33.26
C MET A 1 37.24 11.25 -32.57
N ILE A 2 35.99 11.48 -32.99
CA ILE A 2 35.09 12.38 -32.28
C ILE A 2 34.61 11.63 -31.03
N ARG A 3 35.16 11.97 -29.86
CA ARG A 3 34.60 11.51 -28.58
C ARG A 3 33.25 12.20 -28.41
N HIS A 4 32.16 11.50 -28.70
CA HIS A 4 30.85 11.95 -28.25
C HIS A 4 30.88 12.06 -26.72
N SER A 5 30.94 13.29 -26.21
CA SER A 5 30.70 13.57 -24.80
C SER A 5 29.25 13.23 -24.51
N SER A 6 28.99 12.05 -23.95
CA SER A 6 27.64 11.62 -23.60
C SER A 6 26.98 12.69 -22.72
N THR A 7 25.78 13.15 -23.08
CA THR A 7 25.05 14.11 -22.24
C THR A 7 24.68 13.46 -20.90
N THR A 8 24.48 14.26 -19.86
CA THR A 8 24.05 13.75 -18.54
C THR A 8 22.70 13.01 -18.62
N SER A 9 21.87 13.35 -19.60
CA SER A 9 20.61 12.67 -19.90
C SER A 9 20.80 11.26 -20.47
N GLU A 10 21.75 11.08 -21.40
CA GLU A 10 22.13 9.77 -21.96
C GLU A 10 22.72 8.89 -20.87
N SER A 11 23.64 9.45 -20.07
CA SER A 11 24.22 8.76 -18.92
C SER A 11 23.17 8.24 -17.93
N TRP A 12 22.06 8.96 -17.72
CA TRP A 12 20.96 8.49 -16.85
C TRP A 12 20.13 7.38 -17.51
N LYS A 13 19.87 7.50 -18.82
CA LYS A 13 19.16 6.50 -19.61
C LYS A 13 19.94 5.18 -19.64
N ASP A 14 21.25 5.24 -19.83
CA ASP A 14 22.11 4.07 -20.00
C ASP A 14 22.52 3.39 -18.69
N LEU A 15 22.06 3.91 -17.55
CA LEU A 15 22.25 3.23 -16.27
C LEU A 15 21.68 1.81 -16.32
N PRO A 16 22.39 0.81 -15.77
CA PRO A 16 21.99 -0.59 -15.85
C PRO A 16 20.88 -0.91 -14.82
N TRP A 17 19.70 -0.31 -14.98
CA TRP A 17 18.57 -0.38 -14.05
C TRP A 17 18.14 -1.82 -13.72
N LYS A 18 18.18 -2.71 -14.72
CA LYS A 18 17.92 -4.15 -14.54
C LYS A 18 18.92 -4.77 -13.56
N LYS A 19 20.22 -4.54 -13.78
CA LYS A 19 21.30 -5.03 -12.90
C LYS A 19 21.18 -4.43 -11.50
N PHE A 20 20.82 -3.15 -11.39
CA PHE A 20 20.61 -2.50 -10.10
C PHE A 20 19.49 -3.16 -9.29
N ARG A 21 18.36 -3.47 -9.93
CA ARG A 21 17.22 -4.15 -9.29
C ARG A 21 17.60 -5.55 -8.81
N ILE A 22 18.26 -6.34 -9.67
CA ILE A 22 18.73 -7.69 -9.32
C ILE A 22 19.69 -7.64 -8.12
N ASN A 23 20.65 -6.71 -8.14
CA ASN A 23 21.63 -6.56 -7.06
C ASN A 23 20.97 -6.16 -5.74
N LEU A 24 20.05 -5.20 -5.76
CA LEU A 24 19.32 -4.79 -4.56
C LEU A 24 18.50 -5.95 -4.00
N PHE A 25 17.69 -6.60 -4.84
CA PHE A 25 16.84 -7.71 -4.41
C PHE A 25 17.64 -8.88 -3.83
N ARG A 26 18.79 -9.22 -4.44
CA ARG A 26 19.72 -10.22 -3.90
C ARG A 26 20.20 -9.86 -2.49
N LEU A 27 20.54 -8.60 -2.23
CA LEU A 27 20.95 -8.17 -0.89
C LEU A 27 19.79 -8.22 0.10
N GLN A 28 18.59 -7.77 -0.29
CA GLN A 28 17.40 -7.79 0.56
C GLN A 28 17.02 -9.21 0.98
N ARG A 29 17.04 -10.18 0.05
CA ARG A 29 16.83 -11.60 0.36
C ARG A 29 17.84 -12.12 1.38
N ARG A 30 19.11 -11.71 1.27
CA ARG A 30 20.16 -12.12 2.23
C ARG A 30 19.92 -11.51 3.61
N VAL A 31 19.42 -10.27 3.69
CA VAL A 31 19.01 -9.65 4.96
C VAL A 31 17.86 -10.45 5.59
N TYR A 32 16.81 -10.72 4.81
CA TYR A 32 15.66 -11.51 5.27
C TYR A 32 16.09 -12.88 5.81
N LYS A 33 16.89 -13.63 5.05
CA LYS A 33 17.42 -14.94 5.47
C LYS A 33 18.28 -14.85 6.74
N ALA A 34 19.12 -13.82 6.86
CA ALA A 34 19.97 -13.65 8.04
C ALA A 34 19.13 -13.43 9.31
N VAL A 35 18.05 -12.64 9.24
CA VAL A 35 17.14 -12.44 10.39
C VAL A 35 16.37 -13.71 10.71
N GLN A 36 15.89 -14.44 9.70
CA GLN A 36 15.17 -15.71 9.88
C GLN A 36 15.99 -16.77 10.64
N VAL A 37 17.31 -16.83 10.44
CA VAL A 37 18.20 -17.75 11.16
C VAL A 37 18.81 -17.15 12.44
N GLY A 38 18.39 -15.95 12.84
CA GLY A 38 18.88 -15.26 14.05
C GLY A 38 20.25 -14.56 13.92
N ASP A 39 20.87 -14.54 12.74
CA ASP A 39 22.17 -13.87 12.50
C ASP A 39 22.01 -12.35 12.32
N MET A 40 21.79 -11.66 13.45
CA MET A 40 21.62 -10.22 13.50
C MET A 40 22.89 -9.44 13.12
N ARG A 41 24.08 -10.02 13.31
CA ARG A 41 25.35 -9.37 12.94
C ARG A 41 25.45 -9.29 11.41
N LYS A 42 25.18 -10.39 10.71
CA LYS A 42 25.17 -10.43 9.23
C LYS A 42 24.04 -9.60 8.64
N ALA A 43 22.84 -9.62 9.23
CA ALA A 43 21.75 -8.76 8.81
C ALA A 43 22.17 -7.28 8.79
N ARG A 44 22.76 -6.79 9.90
CA ARG A 44 23.26 -5.40 10.00
C ARG A 44 24.41 -5.11 9.03
N SER A 45 25.30 -6.07 8.80
CA SER A 45 26.37 -5.93 7.80
C SER A 45 25.82 -5.76 6.38
N LEU A 46 24.83 -6.58 6.00
CA LEU A 46 24.16 -6.51 4.71
C LEU A 46 23.34 -5.22 4.54
N GLN A 47 22.70 -4.74 5.59
CA GLN A 47 22.03 -3.43 5.59
C GLN A 47 23.02 -2.30 5.28
N LYS A 48 24.21 -2.30 5.93
CA LYS A 48 25.27 -1.33 5.60
C LYS A 48 25.69 -1.44 4.12
N LEU A 49 25.78 -2.66 3.59
CA LEU A 49 26.12 -2.89 2.18
C LEU A 49 25.06 -2.35 1.22
N ILE A 50 23.77 -2.48 1.55
CA ILE A 50 22.66 -1.87 0.78
C ILE A 50 22.82 -0.35 0.75
N LEU A 51 23.05 0.30 1.90
CA LEU A 51 23.22 1.76 1.98
C LEU A 51 24.43 2.25 1.15
N LYS A 52 25.52 1.48 1.15
CA LYS A 52 26.75 1.75 0.37
C LYS A 52 26.60 1.46 -1.13
N SER A 53 25.58 0.74 -1.56
CA SER A 53 25.40 0.34 -2.96
C SER A 53 24.94 1.50 -3.84
N LYS A 54 25.68 1.76 -4.93
CA LYS A 54 25.25 2.70 -5.98
C LYS A 54 23.91 2.30 -6.58
N ALA A 55 23.69 0.99 -6.75
CA ALA A 55 22.42 0.46 -7.26
C ALA A 55 21.24 0.87 -6.38
N ALA A 56 21.35 0.71 -5.06
CA ALA A 56 20.29 1.03 -4.12
C ALA A 56 20.01 2.54 -4.08
N ARG A 57 21.06 3.38 -4.05
CA ARG A 57 20.93 4.84 -4.07
C ARG A 57 20.24 5.34 -5.34
N MET A 58 20.68 4.88 -6.51
CA MET A 58 20.07 5.27 -7.78
C MET A 58 18.61 4.83 -7.88
N LEU A 59 18.28 3.63 -7.41
CA LEU A 59 16.89 3.16 -7.35
C LEU A 59 16.03 4.00 -6.40
N ALA A 60 16.56 4.39 -5.24
CA ALA A 60 15.84 5.24 -4.29
C ALA A 60 15.55 6.63 -4.88
N ILE A 61 16.53 7.24 -5.55
CA ILE A 61 16.35 8.53 -6.26
C ILE A 61 15.30 8.37 -7.35
N ARG A 62 15.39 7.32 -8.16
CA ARG A 62 14.41 7.04 -9.22
C ARG A 62 13.00 6.83 -8.67
N GLN A 63 12.87 6.10 -7.57
CA GLN A 63 11.58 5.86 -6.90
C GLN A 63 10.93 7.18 -6.51
N VAL A 64 11.67 8.08 -5.86
CA VAL A 64 11.13 9.35 -5.35
C VAL A 64 10.86 10.36 -6.47
N THR A 65 11.75 10.45 -7.45
CA THR A 65 11.69 11.49 -8.49
C THR A 65 10.84 11.10 -9.69
N GLN A 66 10.66 9.80 -9.96
CA GLN A 66 10.00 9.33 -11.19
C GLN A 66 8.76 8.46 -10.93
N LEU A 67 8.74 7.61 -9.89
CA LEU A 67 7.70 6.58 -9.76
C LEU A 67 6.64 6.90 -8.70
N ASN A 68 7.01 7.58 -7.60
CA ASN A 68 6.07 7.90 -6.55
C ASN A 68 4.96 8.84 -7.04
N ALA A 69 3.71 8.58 -6.64
CA ALA A 69 2.57 9.44 -6.96
C ALA A 69 2.76 10.89 -6.48
N GLY A 70 3.41 11.07 -5.31
CA GLY A 70 3.75 12.37 -4.73
C GLY A 70 5.05 13.01 -5.26
N LYS A 71 5.58 12.55 -6.41
CA LYS A 71 6.86 13.04 -6.95
C LYS A 71 6.89 14.55 -7.22
N LYS A 72 5.73 15.17 -7.49
CA LYS A 72 5.59 16.61 -7.77
C LYS A 72 5.38 17.48 -6.53
N THR A 73 5.29 16.90 -5.34
CA THR A 73 5.11 17.67 -4.11
C THR A 73 6.48 18.16 -3.62
N ALA A 74 6.66 19.49 -3.56
CA ALA A 74 7.86 20.12 -3.03
C ALA A 74 7.92 20.05 -1.49
N GLY A 75 9.14 19.94 -0.96
CA GLY A 75 9.40 20.10 0.48
C GLY A 75 9.44 21.57 0.90
N ILE A 76 10.11 21.83 2.02
CA ILE A 76 10.33 23.21 2.51
C ILE A 76 11.27 24.01 1.60
N ASP A 77 12.11 23.32 0.83
CA ASP A 77 13.07 23.85 -0.13
C ASP A 77 12.43 24.31 -1.45
N GLY A 78 11.12 24.16 -1.62
CA GLY A 78 10.40 24.57 -2.83
C GLY A 78 10.67 23.70 -4.06
N LYS A 79 11.59 22.74 -4.00
CA LYS A 79 11.96 21.90 -5.15
C LYS A 79 10.94 20.77 -5.39
N ALA A 80 10.18 20.87 -6.47
CA ALA A 80 9.17 19.89 -6.88
C ALA A 80 9.69 18.79 -7.82
N SER A 81 10.85 18.98 -8.46
CA SER A 81 11.45 18.01 -9.39
C SER A 81 12.96 18.23 -9.51
N LEU A 82 13.70 17.19 -9.90
CA LEU A 82 15.14 17.26 -10.16
C LEU A 82 15.45 16.98 -11.63
N ASN A 83 16.37 17.76 -12.20
CA ASN A 83 17.00 17.47 -13.49
C ASN A 83 18.00 16.30 -13.38
N PHE A 84 18.61 15.86 -14.50
CA PHE A 84 19.50 14.70 -14.48
C PHE A 84 20.78 14.94 -13.66
N GLU A 85 21.39 16.12 -13.77
CA GLU A 85 22.61 16.48 -13.03
C GLU A 85 22.37 16.52 -11.53
N GLU A 86 21.27 17.15 -11.10
CA GLU A 86 20.85 17.19 -9.70
C GLU A 86 20.62 15.78 -9.13
N ARG A 87 20.13 14.83 -9.94
CA ARG A 87 19.99 13.43 -9.50
C ARG A 87 21.34 12.76 -9.27
N PHE A 88 22.32 12.99 -10.14
CA PHE A 88 23.68 12.48 -9.92
C PHE A 88 24.35 13.14 -8.71
N SER A 89 24.16 14.44 -8.52
CA SER A 89 24.62 15.17 -7.34
C SER A 89 23.98 14.64 -6.06
N LEU A 90 22.69 14.32 -6.09
CA LEU A 90 22.00 13.68 -4.97
C LEU A 90 22.56 12.29 -4.67
N GLU A 91 22.98 11.50 -5.67
CA GLU A 91 23.63 10.22 -5.42
C GLU A 91 24.97 10.37 -4.69
N LYS A 92 25.77 11.37 -5.07
CA LYS A 92 27.02 11.71 -4.38
C LYS A 92 26.73 12.13 -2.93
N LEU A 93 25.73 12.98 -2.71
CA LEU A 93 25.31 13.42 -1.39
C LEU A 93 24.89 12.23 -0.50
N LEU A 94 24.07 11.32 -1.03
CA LEU A 94 23.66 10.09 -0.34
C LEU A 94 24.87 9.18 -0.06
N LYS A 95 25.82 9.05 -1.00
CA LYS A 95 27.03 8.25 -0.82
C LYS A 95 27.90 8.76 0.33
N LEU A 96 28.00 10.06 0.52
CA LEU A 96 28.78 10.67 1.59
C LEU A 96 28.06 10.57 2.95
N ASN A 97 26.72 10.68 2.96
CA ASN A 97 25.96 10.88 4.20
C ASN A 97 25.02 9.73 4.59
N TYR A 98 25.07 8.56 3.92
CA TYR A 98 24.10 7.48 4.15
C TYR A 98 23.97 7.05 5.62
N SER A 99 25.05 7.11 6.41
CA SER A 99 25.09 6.72 7.82
C SER A 99 25.01 7.88 8.82
N ASN A 100 25.04 9.13 8.36
CA ASN A 100 25.03 10.34 9.20
C ASN A 100 24.12 11.41 8.59
N TRP A 101 22.95 11.00 8.09
CA TRP A 101 22.02 11.90 7.45
C TRP A 101 21.46 12.92 8.44
N HIS A 102 21.34 14.17 7.98
CA HIS A 102 20.69 15.25 8.72
C HIS A 102 19.45 15.64 7.94
N HIS A 103 18.30 15.48 8.59
CA HIS A 103 17.01 15.69 7.96
C HIS A 103 16.65 17.19 7.97
N ASN A 104 16.13 17.72 6.87
CA ASN A 104 15.66 19.11 6.84
C ASN A 104 14.34 19.27 7.59
N LYS A 105 13.94 20.52 7.88
CA LYS A 105 12.59 20.82 8.38
C LYS A 105 11.54 20.34 7.37
N LEU A 106 10.38 19.92 7.88
CA LEU A 106 9.28 19.43 7.06
C LEU A 106 8.36 20.58 6.67
N ARG A 107 7.80 20.50 5.46
CA ARG A 107 6.73 21.39 5.02
C ARG A 107 5.38 20.85 5.50
N GLU A 108 4.60 21.68 6.18
CA GLU A 108 3.28 21.30 6.67
C GLU A 108 2.19 21.65 5.65
N ILE A 109 1.31 20.70 5.36
CA ILE A 109 0.19 20.86 4.43
C ILE A 109 -1.10 20.42 5.14
N PRO A 110 -2.05 21.33 5.41
CA PRO A 110 -3.33 20.98 6.01
C PRO A 110 -4.20 20.23 5.00
N ILE A 111 -4.78 19.10 5.41
CA ILE A 111 -5.75 18.34 4.64
C ILE A 111 -7.04 18.20 5.45
N PRO A 112 -8.21 18.56 4.88
CA PRO A 112 -9.47 18.41 5.56
C PRO A 112 -9.82 16.93 5.76
N LYS A 113 -10.22 16.56 6.97
CA LYS A 113 -10.85 15.28 7.29
C LYS A 113 -12.36 15.36 7.09
N LYS A 114 -13.02 14.20 7.11
CA LYS A 114 -14.48 14.08 6.99
C LYS A 114 -15.24 14.67 8.18
N ASP A 115 -14.62 14.69 9.36
CA ASP A 115 -15.18 15.19 10.62
C ASP A 115 -15.00 16.71 10.79
N GLY A 116 -14.57 17.42 9.75
CA GLY A 116 -14.30 18.86 9.78
C GLY A 116 -12.96 19.24 10.41
N LYS A 117 -12.24 18.29 11.02
CA LYS A 117 -10.89 18.53 11.56
C LYS A 117 -9.84 18.54 10.45
N THR A 118 -8.67 19.10 10.74
CA THR A 118 -7.55 19.13 9.80
C THR A 118 -6.51 18.07 10.16
N ARG A 119 -6.01 17.35 9.15
CA ARG A 119 -4.83 16.47 9.23
C ARG A 119 -3.65 17.21 8.63
N ILE A 120 -2.60 17.43 9.41
CA ILE A 120 -1.37 18.04 8.90
C ILE A 120 -0.50 16.95 8.28
N LEU A 121 -0.25 17.02 6.97
CA LEU A 121 0.80 16.23 6.34
C LEU A 121 2.13 16.97 6.43
N LYS A 122 3.18 16.23 6.79
CA LYS A 122 4.54 16.73 6.89
C LYS A 122 5.36 16.17 5.73
N VAL A 123 5.65 17.01 4.74
CA VAL A 123 6.31 16.63 3.49
C VAL A 123 7.81 16.90 3.58
N PRO A 124 8.67 15.86 3.46
CA PRO A 124 10.12 16.02 3.41
C PRO A 124 10.61 16.56 2.06
N THR A 125 11.84 17.09 2.02
CA THR A 125 12.54 17.44 0.78
C THR A 125 12.74 16.21 -0.13
N ILE A 126 13.08 16.41 -1.41
CA ILE A 126 13.40 15.28 -2.31
C ILE A 126 14.59 14.48 -1.79
N ALA A 127 15.61 15.16 -1.26
CA ALA A 127 16.80 14.51 -0.72
C ALA A 127 16.46 13.62 0.50
N ASP A 128 15.65 14.15 1.42
CA ASP A 128 15.19 13.41 2.59
C ASP A 128 14.34 12.20 2.20
N ARG A 129 13.40 12.35 1.26
CA ARG A 129 12.59 11.24 0.74
C ARG A 129 13.48 10.16 0.08
N ALA A 130 14.51 10.57 -0.67
CA ALA A 130 15.42 9.63 -1.30
C ALA A 130 16.25 8.86 -0.27
N TRP A 131 16.73 9.54 0.78
CA TRP A 131 17.39 8.88 1.91
C TRP A 131 16.43 7.93 2.64
N GLN A 132 15.21 8.37 2.99
CA GLN A 132 14.20 7.52 3.62
C GLN A 132 13.83 6.30 2.77
N CYS A 133 13.79 6.43 1.44
CA CYS A 133 13.57 5.32 0.53
C CYS A 133 14.75 4.32 0.54
N LEU A 134 15.98 4.82 0.56
CA LEU A 134 17.19 4.00 0.71
C LEU A 134 17.20 3.25 2.06
N VAL A 135 16.82 3.93 3.15
CA VAL A 135 16.66 3.34 4.48
C VAL A 135 15.60 2.23 4.44
N LYS A 136 14.44 2.51 3.83
CA LYS A 136 13.37 1.53 3.69
C LYS A 136 13.86 0.25 3.00
N TYR A 137 14.64 0.36 1.92
CA TYR A 137 15.21 -0.82 1.26
C TYR A 137 16.09 -1.70 2.16
N ALA A 138 16.77 -1.12 3.14
CA ALA A 138 17.59 -1.85 4.10
C ALA A 138 16.77 -2.43 5.27
N LEU A 139 15.74 -1.72 5.74
CA LEU A 139 14.95 -2.11 6.91
C LEU A 139 13.84 -3.11 6.60
N GLU A 140 13.09 -2.89 5.51
CA GLU A 140 11.91 -3.67 5.16
C GLU A 140 12.16 -5.19 5.12
N PRO A 141 13.23 -5.72 4.47
CA PRO A 141 13.49 -7.16 4.49
C PRO A 141 13.84 -7.73 5.87
N ALA A 142 14.44 -6.94 6.76
CA ALA A 142 14.77 -7.39 8.10
C ALA A 142 13.49 -7.53 8.96
N HIS A 143 12.58 -6.58 8.84
CA HIS A 143 11.34 -6.58 9.63
C HIS A 143 10.23 -7.45 9.02
N GLU A 144 10.21 -7.64 7.71
CA GLU A 144 9.32 -8.64 7.09
C GLU A 144 9.61 -10.06 7.57
N ALA A 145 10.84 -10.36 8.02
CA ALA A 145 11.19 -11.61 8.67
C ALA A 145 10.56 -11.78 10.06
N THR A 146 10.11 -10.70 10.70
CA THR A 146 9.59 -10.71 12.08
C THR A 146 8.12 -10.33 12.18
N PHE A 147 7.53 -9.77 11.12
CA PHE A 147 6.16 -9.27 11.15
C PHE A 147 5.12 -10.39 11.15
N HIS A 148 4.08 -10.18 11.95
CA HIS A 148 2.98 -11.13 12.08
C HIS A 148 2.23 -11.38 10.76
N ALA A 149 1.77 -12.62 10.54
CA ALA A 149 1.10 -13.03 9.30
C ALA A 149 -0.27 -12.36 9.08
N LYS A 150 -0.90 -11.80 10.12
CA LYS A 150 -2.20 -11.10 10.03
C LYS A 150 -2.08 -9.57 10.12
N SER A 151 -0.85 -9.06 9.94
CA SER A 151 -0.58 -7.65 9.66
C SER A 151 -0.52 -7.40 8.16
N TYR A 152 -1.34 -6.50 7.63
CA TYR A 152 -1.47 -6.28 6.18
C TYR A 152 -1.07 -4.88 5.72
N GLY A 153 -1.36 -3.85 6.51
CA GLY A 153 -1.20 -2.46 6.11
C GLY A 153 0.27 -2.09 5.84
N PHE A 154 0.51 -1.37 4.75
CA PHE A 154 1.83 -0.85 4.34
C PHE A 154 2.94 -1.90 4.13
N ARG A 155 2.58 -3.18 3.91
CA ARG A 155 3.53 -4.26 3.67
C ARG A 155 3.55 -4.70 2.20
N PRO A 156 4.72 -5.06 1.66
CA PRO A 156 4.83 -5.49 0.26
C PRO A 156 4.09 -6.81 0.03
N GLY A 157 3.27 -6.85 -1.03
CA GLY A 157 2.52 -8.06 -1.40
C GLY A 157 1.25 -8.32 -0.58
N ARG A 158 0.92 -7.48 0.40
CA ARG A 158 -0.28 -7.61 1.24
C ARG A 158 -1.26 -6.47 0.95
N SER A 159 -2.55 -6.76 0.89
CA SER A 159 -3.60 -5.79 0.56
C SER A 159 -4.78 -5.83 1.53
N ALA A 160 -5.65 -4.82 1.45
CA ALA A 160 -6.89 -4.79 2.22
C ALA A 160 -7.81 -5.99 1.90
N HIS A 161 -7.72 -6.55 0.69
CA HIS A 161 -8.46 -7.76 0.30
C HIS A 161 -8.01 -9.00 1.07
N ASP A 162 -6.74 -9.07 1.47
CA ASP A 162 -6.25 -10.17 2.32
C ASP A 162 -6.94 -10.15 3.69
N ALA A 163 -7.05 -8.96 4.29
CA ALA A 163 -7.78 -8.76 5.54
C ALA A 163 -9.28 -9.08 5.39
N GLN A 164 -9.91 -8.64 4.30
CA GLN A 164 -11.30 -8.96 3.97
C GLN A 164 -11.54 -10.47 3.89
N LYS A 165 -10.66 -11.19 3.20
CA LYS A 165 -10.78 -12.65 3.03
C LYS A 165 -10.49 -13.38 4.35
N MET A 166 -9.59 -12.88 5.21
CA MET A 166 -9.43 -13.43 6.56
C MET A 166 -10.69 -13.28 7.40
N LEU A 167 -11.40 -12.15 7.32
CA LEU A 167 -12.70 -11.98 7.97
C LEU A 167 -13.71 -13.01 7.46
N PHE A 168 -13.82 -13.20 6.14
CA PHE A 168 -14.67 -14.24 5.56
C PHE A 168 -14.31 -15.64 6.08
N LEU A 169 -13.03 -15.99 6.15
CA LEU A 169 -12.59 -17.31 6.61
C LEU A 169 -12.95 -17.56 8.08
N ASN A 170 -13.03 -16.52 8.92
CA ASN A 170 -13.34 -16.65 10.34
C ASN A 170 -14.83 -16.48 10.68
N LEU A 171 -15.60 -15.77 9.85
CA LEU A 171 -16.99 -15.39 10.11
C LEU A 171 -18.01 -16.08 9.19
N ASN A 172 -17.58 -17.02 8.35
CA ASN A 172 -18.54 -17.81 7.55
C ASN A 172 -19.30 -18.84 8.42
N SER A 173 -20.35 -19.43 7.83
CA SER A 173 -21.21 -20.40 8.51
C SER A 173 -20.46 -21.63 9.03
N LYS A 174 -19.43 -22.12 8.33
CA LYS A 174 -18.64 -23.28 8.77
C LYS A 174 -17.86 -23.02 10.05
N MET A 175 -17.62 -21.74 10.38
CA MET A 175 -16.87 -21.33 11.57
C MET A 175 -17.80 -20.77 12.66
N ASN A 176 -19.10 -21.07 12.61
CA ASN A 176 -20.12 -20.54 13.53
C ASN A 176 -20.05 -19.02 13.66
N GLY A 177 -19.89 -18.33 12.53
CA GLY A 177 -19.73 -16.87 12.51
C GLY A 177 -20.87 -16.11 13.21
N ILE A 178 -22.08 -16.68 13.26
CA ILE A 178 -23.27 -16.06 13.85
C ILE A 178 -23.15 -15.81 15.35
N GLU A 179 -22.40 -16.63 16.07
CA GLU A 179 -22.24 -16.51 17.53
C GLU A 179 -21.05 -15.60 17.91
N LYS A 180 -20.26 -15.18 16.93
CA LYS A 180 -19.04 -14.41 17.16
C LYS A 180 -19.33 -12.93 17.38
N ARG A 181 -18.46 -12.30 18.15
CA ARG A 181 -18.42 -10.84 18.32
C ARG A 181 -17.12 -10.30 17.73
N VAL A 182 -17.08 -9.01 17.43
CA VAL A 182 -15.91 -8.33 16.90
C VAL A 182 -15.63 -7.09 17.73
N ILE A 183 -14.38 -6.94 18.16
CA ILE A 183 -13.87 -5.67 18.67
C ILE A 183 -13.32 -4.90 17.48
N GLU A 184 -13.86 -3.71 17.23
CA GLU A 184 -13.29 -2.72 16.32
C GLU A 184 -12.37 -1.81 17.13
N LEU A 185 -11.06 -1.90 16.90
CA LEU A 185 -10.03 -1.15 17.63
C LEU A 185 -9.49 -0.01 16.75
N ASP A 186 -9.53 1.22 17.28
CA ASP A 186 -8.90 2.41 16.67
C ASP A 186 -7.85 2.95 17.63
N ILE A 187 -6.63 3.20 17.13
CA ILE A 187 -5.53 3.73 17.92
C ILE A 187 -5.52 5.26 17.81
N GLU A 188 -5.61 5.96 18.95
CA GLU A 188 -5.70 7.42 18.93
C GLU A 188 -4.38 8.04 18.44
N LYS A 189 -4.47 8.79 17.32
CA LYS A 189 -3.34 9.54 16.75
C LYS A 189 -2.07 8.68 16.65
N CYS A 190 -2.19 7.46 16.15
CA CYS A 190 -1.10 6.47 16.08
C CYS A 190 0.23 7.09 15.62
N PHE A 191 0.25 7.76 14.47
CA PHE A 191 1.48 8.38 13.96
C PHE A 191 1.99 9.54 14.80
N ASP A 192 1.18 10.23 15.60
CA ASP A 192 1.62 11.43 16.33
C ASP A 192 2.09 11.10 17.75
N ARG A 193 1.74 9.93 18.31
CA ARG A 193 2.01 9.56 19.70
C ARG A 193 3.01 8.42 19.92
N ILE A 194 3.41 7.69 18.87
CA ILE A 194 4.38 6.59 19.04
C ILE A 194 5.66 7.07 19.73
N ASN A 195 6.06 6.40 20.81
CA ASN A 195 7.29 6.69 21.53
C ASN A 195 8.53 6.37 20.67
N HIS A 196 9.48 7.31 20.56
CA HIS A 196 10.70 7.10 19.78
C HIS A 196 11.55 5.96 20.33
N THR A 197 11.68 5.84 21.64
CA THR A 197 12.45 4.78 22.32
C THR A 197 11.95 3.39 21.93
N THR A 198 10.63 3.19 21.89
CA THR A 198 10.03 1.93 21.44
C THR A 198 10.43 1.59 20.01
N ILE A 199 10.35 2.54 19.08
CA ILE A 199 10.80 2.33 17.69
C ILE A 199 12.28 1.96 17.70
N MET A 200 13.12 2.72 18.39
CA MET A 200 14.57 2.55 18.37
C MET A 200 15.03 1.23 18.97
N ASN A 201 14.35 0.74 20.00
CA ASN A 201 14.63 -0.54 20.65
C ASN A 201 14.28 -1.72 19.73
N ASN A 202 13.10 -1.68 19.10
CA ASN A 202 12.62 -2.75 18.23
C ASN A 202 13.28 -2.75 16.83
N LEU A 203 13.96 -1.66 16.46
CA LEU A 203 14.55 -1.49 15.14
C LEU A 203 15.78 -2.40 14.92
N ILE A 204 15.69 -3.25 13.90
CA ILE A 204 16.80 -4.10 13.42
C ILE A 204 17.60 -3.30 12.41
N ALA A 205 18.54 -2.51 12.91
CA ALA A 205 19.34 -1.61 12.10
C ALA A 205 20.76 -1.40 12.65
N PRO A 206 21.73 -0.98 11.80
CA PRO A 206 23.04 -0.52 12.25
C PRO A 206 22.95 0.81 13.02
N LYS A 207 23.91 1.06 13.94
CA LYS A 207 23.95 2.26 14.80
C LYS A 207 23.81 3.58 14.02
N GLY A 208 24.58 3.77 12.94
CA GLY A 208 24.49 5.01 12.14
C GLY A 208 23.11 5.24 11.51
N LEU A 209 22.45 4.17 11.05
CA LEU A 209 21.09 4.24 10.51
C LEU A 209 20.08 4.59 11.60
N LYS A 210 20.24 4.01 12.80
CA LYS A 210 19.43 4.34 13.97
C LYS A 210 19.48 5.84 14.29
N ILE A 211 20.69 6.42 14.30
CA ILE A 211 20.88 7.87 14.54
C ILE A 211 20.17 8.72 13.47
N GLY A 212 20.31 8.36 12.20
CA GLY A 212 19.63 9.07 11.11
C GLY A 212 18.10 8.99 11.22
N ILE A 213 17.55 7.84 11.60
CA ILE A 213 16.10 7.66 11.81
C ILE A 213 15.63 8.48 13.00
N LEU A 214 16.38 8.49 14.11
CA LEU A 214 16.07 9.33 15.26
C LEU A 214 16.03 10.81 14.88
N ARG A 215 16.99 11.30 14.07
CA ARG A 215 16.97 12.67 13.54
C ARG A 215 15.75 12.92 12.63
N CYS A 216 15.38 11.95 11.81
CA CYS A 216 14.19 12.02 10.96
C CYS A 216 12.90 12.13 11.80
N LEU A 217 12.79 11.33 12.88
CA LEU A 217 11.68 11.43 13.82
C LEU A 217 11.68 12.79 14.50
N LYS A 218 12.85 13.28 14.92
CA LYS A 218 13.03 14.58 15.57
C LYS A 218 12.74 15.80 14.67
N ALA A 219 12.96 15.69 13.37
CA ALA A 219 12.67 16.78 12.42
C ALA A 219 11.16 16.99 12.19
N GLY A 220 10.33 16.02 12.56
CA GLY A 220 8.90 16.00 12.25
C GLY A 220 7.96 16.24 13.41
N ILE A 221 8.46 16.71 14.55
CA ILE A 221 7.71 16.74 15.80
C ILE A 221 6.89 18.02 15.96
N HIS A 222 5.85 17.95 16.81
CA HIS A 222 5.14 19.13 17.30
C HIS A 222 5.86 19.65 18.57
N PRO A 223 6.06 20.96 18.76
CA PRO A 223 6.81 21.50 19.91
C PRO A 223 6.40 20.93 21.28
N ASN A 224 5.10 20.67 21.45
CA ASN A 224 4.53 20.15 22.70
C ASN A 224 4.82 18.66 22.99
N PHE A 225 5.32 17.87 22.01
CA PHE A 225 5.55 16.43 22.18
C PHE A 225 6.89 15.97 21.57
N PRO A 226 8.04 16.52 22.01
CA PRO A 226 9.33 16.42 21.32
C PRO A 226 9.95 14.99 21.27
N GLU A 227 9.35 14.01 21.94
CA GLU A 227 9.85 12.63 21.99
C GLU A 227 8.85 11.61 21.41
N GLN A 228 7.78 12.10 20.80
CA GLN A 228 6.70 11.27 20.28
C GLN A 228 6.39 11.57 18.81
N GLY A 229 5.88 10.55 18.16
CA GLY A 229 5.35 10.61 16.81
C GLY A 229 6.38 10.38 15.71
N THR A 230 5.85 10.11 14.53
CA THR A 230 6.56 9.93 13.27
C THR A 230 5.88 10.81 12.22
N PRO A 231 6.64 11.57 11.42
CA PRO A 231 6.05 12.50 10.48
C PRO A 231 5.16 11.81 9.46
N GLN A 232 3.91 12.27 9.38
CA GLN A 232 2.92 11.78 8.44
C GLN A 232 3.23 12.31 7.04
N GLY A 233 3.86 11.49 6.20
CA GLY A 233 4.30 11.89 4.85
C GLY A 233 5.72 11.43 4.51
N GLY A 234 6.47 10.93 5.50
CA GLY A 234 7.74 10.25 5.27
C GLY A 234 7.57 8.88 4.59
N VAL A 235 8.52 8.52 3.73
CA VAL A 235 8.54 7.23 3.01
C VAL A 235 8.75 6.04 3.96
N VAL A 236 9.50 6.25 5.05
CA VAL A 236 9.81 5.22 6.05
C VAL A 236 8.80 5.16 7.20
N SER A 237 8.04 6.23 7.43
CA SER A 237 7.10 6.36 8.56
C SER A 237 6.11 5.20 8.70
N PRO A 238 5.48 4.69 7.61
CA PRO A 238 4.56 3.56 7.73
C PRO A 238 5.23 2.26 8.19
N LEU A 239 6.49 2.04 7.80
CA LEU A 239 7.27 0.88 8.25
C LEU A 239 7.60 1.02 9.75
N LEU A 240 7.98 2.21 10.21
CA LEU A 240 8.26 2.47 11.64
C LEU A 240 7.02 2.26 12.52
N ALA A 241 5.85 2.69 12.05
CA ALA A 241 4.58 2.43 12.75
C ALA A 241 4.30 0.92 12.88
N ASN A 242 4.53 0.15 11.80
CA ASN A 242 4.40 -1.30 11.85
C ASN A 242 5.42 -1.97 12.80
N ILE A 243 6.64 -1.44 12.90
CA ILE A 243 7.66 -1.92 13.86
C ILE A 243 7.22 -1.65 15.30
N ALA A 244 6.68 -0.47 15.58
CA ALA A 244 6.19 -0.12 16.91
C ALA A 244 5.02 -1.02 17.34
N LEU A 245 4.08 -1.28 16.42
CA LEU A 245 2.88 -2.09 16.68
C LEU A 245 3.10 -3.61 16.57
N ASN A 246 4.28 -4.07 16.14
CA ASN A 246 4.52 -5.50 15.96
C ASN A 246 4.34 -6.25 17.29
N GLY A 247 3.55 -7.32 17.26
CA GLY A 247 3.24 -8.14 18.43
C GLY A 247 1.86 -7.87 19.04
N ILE A 248 1.18 -6.77 18.67
CA ILE A 248 -0.18 -6.49 19.13
C ILE A 248 -1.16 -7.59 18.70
N GLU A 249 -0.90 -8.22 17.55
CA GLU A 249 -1.75 -9.28 17.01
C GLU A 249 -1.80 -10.52 17.91
N SER A 250 -0.72 -10.77 18.65
CA SER A 250 -0.52 -11.96 19.49
C SER A 250 -0.91 -11.73 20.96
N VAL A 251 -1.32 -10.51 21.34
CA VAL A 251 -1.78 -10.16 22.71
C VAL A 251 -2.99 -11.01 23.10
N PHE A 252 -3.91 -11.24 22.17
CA PHE A 252 -5.04 -12.15 22.35
C PHE A 252 -4.86 -13.39 21.49
N ARG A 253 -4.83 -14.55 22.15
CA ARG A 253 -4.67 -15.86 21.53
C ARG A 253 -5.41 -16.92 22.33
N TYR A 254 -5.89 -17.95 21.67
CA TYR A 254 -6.57 -19.09 22.30
C TYR A 254 -6.20 -20.41 21.62
N HIS A 255 -6.34 -21.52 22.33
CA HIS A 255 -6.17 -22.85 21.75
C HIS A 255 -7.38 -23.22 20.90
N GLU A 256 -7.16 -23.80 19.72
CA GLU A 256 -8.21 -24.21 18.77
C GLU A 256 -9.33 -25.04 19.45
N HIS A 257 -8.94 -26.00 20.28
CA HIS A 257 -9.85 -26.88 21.03
C HIS A 257 -10.27 -26.33 22.41
N GLY A 258 -9.90 -25.10 22.76
CA GLY A 258 -10.28 -24.46 24.03
C GLY A 258 -9.44 -24.83 25.27
N TYR A 259 -8.40 -25.65 25.12
CA TYR A 259 -7.45 -25.93 26.20
C TYR A 259 -6.63 -24.71 26.63
N GLN A 260 -6.04 -24.77 27.83
CA GLN A 260 -5.09 -23.76 28.29
C GLN A 260 -3.82 -23.80 27.45
N ILE A 261 -3.34 -22.63 27.05
CA ILE A 261 -2.06 -22.50 26.34
C ILE A 261 -0.94 -22.67 27.36
N THR A 262 -0.01 -23.59 27.08
CA THR A 262 1.21 -23.82 27.86
C THR A 262 2.43 -23.70 26.93
N ASP A 263 3.64 -23.69 27.49
CA ASP A 263 4.87 -23.63 26.68
C ASP A 263 5.06 -24.84 25.76
N LYS A 264 4.36 -25.96 26.05
CA LYS A 264 4.36 -27.17 25.22
C LYS A 264 3.31 -27.14 24.11
N THR A 265 2.41 -26.14 24.10
CA THR A 265 1.35 -26.05 23.09
C THR A 265 1.96 -25.77 21.71
N PRO A 266 1.72 -26.62 20.70
CA PRO A 266 2.21 -26.38 19.35
C PRO A 266 1.64 -25.07 18.79
N SER A 267 2.47 -24.27 18.13
CA SER A 267 2.02 -23.00 17.54
C SER A 267 0.90 -23.18 16.50
N SER A 268 0.80 -24.37 15.88
CA SER A 268 -0.29 -24.72 14.96
C SER A 268 -1.66 -24.79 15.64
N SER A 269 -1.70 -25.09 16.94
CA SER A 269 -2.93 -25.19 17.73
C SER A 269 -3.34 -23.86 18.36
N ILE A 270 -2.52 -22.81 18.21
CA ILE A 270 -2.77 -21.47 18.74
C ILE A 270 -3.41 -20.62 17.65
N ILE A 271 -4.57 -20.06 17.97
CA ILE A 271 -5.31 -19.15 17.09
C ILE A 271 -5.18 -17.73 17.62
N GLU A 272 -4.64 -16.85 16.77
CA GLU A 272 -4.58 -15.40 16.98
C GLU A 272 -5.65 -14.73 16.10
N PRO A 273 -6.83 -14.38 16.63
CA PRO A 273 -7.97 -13.93 15.82
C PRO A 273 -7.86 -12.46 15.36
N SER A 274 -6.76 -11.81 15.69
CA SER A 274 -6.45 -10.43 15.36
C SER A 274 -6.17 -10.24 13.86
N ILE A 275 -6.79 -9.23 13.25
CA ILE A 275 -6.53 -8.79 11.88
C ILE A 275 -6.20 -7.30 11.93
N ARG A 276 -4.96 -6.93 11.57
CA ARG A 276 -4.50 -5.55 11.61
C ARG A 276 -4.17 -5.02 10.22
N TYR A 277 -4.63 -3.81 9.94
CA TYR A 277 -4.27 -3.04 8.77
C TYR A 277 -3.79 -1.66 9.21
N ALA A 278 -2.46 -1.50 9.32
CA ALA A 278 -1.85 -0.30 9.87
C ALA A 278 -2.31 -0.03 11.31
N ASP A 279 -3.02 1.07 11.54
CA ASP A 279 -3.61 1.51 12.80
C ASP A 279 -5.01 0.93 13.05
N ASP A 280 -5.75 0.57 11.99
CA ASP A 280 -7.05 -0.09 12.11
C ASP A 280 -6.88 -1.58 12.44
N MET A 281 -7.58 -2.07 13.46
CA MET A 281 -7.53 -3.48 13.86
C MET A 281 -8.89 -4.01 14.24
N VAL A 282 -9.14 -5.27 13.91
CA VAL A 282 -10.33 -6.01 14.35
C VAL A 282 -9.92 -7.30 15.03
N ILE A 283 -10.62 -7.65 16.11
CA ILE A 283 -10.37 -8.86 16.89
C ILE A 283 -11.66 -9.65 16.96
N ILE A 284 -11.60 -10.90 16.49
CA ILE A 284 -12.76 -11.78 16.45
C ILE A 284 -12.83 -12.55 17.77
N LEU A 285 -13.94 -12.40 18.47
CA LEU A 285 -14.21 -13.04 19.75
C LEU A 285 -15.14 -14.24 19.59
N ARG A 286 -14.87 -15.30 20.34
CA ARG A 286 -15.81 -16.39 20.59
C ARG A 286 -16.87 -15.90 21.59
N PRO A 287 -18.04 -16.57 21.69
CA PRO A 287 -19.13 -16.14 22.55
C PRO A 287 -18.70 -15.83 23.98
N ARG A 288 -17.89 -16.72 24.56
CA ARG A 288 -17.43 -16.66 25.96
C ARG A 288 -16.19 -15.80 26.21
N ASP A 289 -15.57 -15.23 25.18
CA ASP A 289 -14.35 -14.43 25.39
C ASP A 289 -14.70 -13.07 26.04
N ASN A 290 -13.95 -12.68 27.09
CA ASN A 290 -14.19 -11.42 27.79
C ASN A 290 -13.59 -10.25 27.00
N ALA A 291 -14.43 -9.43 26.38
CA ALA A 291 -14.00 -8.29 25.57
C ALA A 291 -13.25 -7.23 26.38
N GLN A 292 -13.66 -7.01 27.64
CA GLN A 292 -13.08 -5.99 28.51
C GLN A 292 -11.65 -6.37 28.91
N GLU A 293 -11.42 -7.60 29.34
CA GLU A 293 -10.09 -8.12 29.68
C GLU A 293 -9.12 -8.06 28.48
N ILE A 294 -9.62 -8.37 27.28
CA ILE A 294 -8.83 -8.29 26.05
C ILE A 294 -8.45 -6.84 25.73
N LEU A 295 -9.40 -5.91 25.87
CA LEU A 295 -9.16 -4.48 25.67
C LEU A 295 -8.16 -3.92 26.67
N GLU A 296 -8.20 -4.36 27.94
CA GLU A 296 -7.24 -3.96 28.97
C GLU A 296 -5.82 -4.42 28.62
N LYS A 297 -5.65 -5.68 28.23
CA LYS A 297 -4.35 -6.21 27.77
C LYS A 297 -3.79 -5.45 26.56
N ILE A 298 -4.66 -5.10 25.61
CA ILE A 298 -4.27 -4.30 24.44
C ILE A 298 -3.90 -2.88 24.85
N SER A 299 -4.66 -2.28 25.77
CA SER A 299 -4.40 -0.94 26.29
C SER A 299 -3.05 -0.89 27.01
N GLN A 300 -2.73 -1.91 27.81
CA GLN A 300 -1.42 -2.05 28.43
C GLN A 300 -0.29 -2.15 27.39
N PHE A 301 -0.46 -3.01 26.38
CA PHE A 301 0.52 -3.15 25.29
C PHE A 301 0.78 -1.83 24.54
N LEU A 302 -0.27 -1.03 24.31
CA LEU A 302 -0.17 0.27 23.65
C LEU A 302 0.45 1.33 24.57
N ALA A 303 0.10 1.33 25.86
CA ALA A 303 0.61 2.27 26.85
C ALA A 303 2.12 2.18 27.02
N GLU A 304 2.68 0.95 27.05
CA GLU A 304 4.13 0.70 27.02
C GLU A 304 4.86 1.34 25.81
N ARG A 305 4.10 1.67 24.76
CA ARG A 305 4.59 2.21 23.49
C ARG A 305 4.21 3.68 23.29
N GLY A 306 3.63 4.32 24.32
CA GLY A 306 3.17 5.70 24.30
C GLY A 306 1.88 5.93 23.51
N MET A 307 1.12 4.88 23.20
CA MET A 307 -0.13 4.95 22.44
C MET A 307 -1.32 4.61 23.32
N ASN A 308 -2.50 5.14 22.98
CA ASN A 308 -3.75 4.87 23.68
C ASN A 308 -4.81 4.36 22.70
N VAL A 309 -5.71 3.53 23.21
CA VAL A 309 -6.93 3.12 22.50
C VAL A 309 -7.87 4.33 22.42
N SER A 310 -8.56 4.50 21.30
CA SER A 310 -9.64 5.47 21.19
C SER A 310 -10.92 4.89 21.77
N GLU A 311 -11.19 5.11 23.06
CA GLU A 311 -12.38 4.59 23.76
C GLU A 311 -13.68 4.96 23.02
N LYS A 312 -13.79 6.20 22.54
CA LYS A 312 -14.99 6.69 21.82
C LYS A 312 -15.29 5.94 20.51
N LYS A 313 -14.28 5.32 19.91
CA LYS A 313 -14.42 4.62 18.62
C LYS A 313 -14.33 3.10 18.76
N THR A 314 -13.82 2.63 19.89
CA THR A 314 -13.68 1.22 20.15
C THR A 314 -15.02 0.64 20.53
N LYS A 315 -15.49 -0.35 19.78
CA LYS A 315 -16.80 -0.95 20.00
C LYS A 315 -16.72 -2.46 19.87
N THR A 316 -17.49 -3.14 20.71
CA THR A 316 -17.75 -4.57 20.58
C THR A 316 -19.11 -4.76 19.94
N THR A 317 -19.15 -5.40 18.78
CA THR A 317 -20.38 -5.60 18.01
C THR A 317 -20.60 -7.10 17.76
N ALA A 318 -21.86 -7.53 17.75
CA ALA A 318 -22.17 -8.87 17.29
C ALA A 318 -21.91 -8.94 15.77
N SER A 319 -21.39 -10.07 15.29
CA SER A 319 -21.18 -10.27 13.84
C SER A 319 -22.49 -10.15 13.06
N THR A 320 -23.62 -10.40 13.72
CA THR A 320 -24.99 -10.30 13.22
C THR A 320 -25.52 -8.89 13.10
N ASP A 321 -25.01 -7.94 13.88
CA ASP A 321 -25.38 -6.52 13.76
C ASP A 321 -24.60 -5.88 12.61
N GLY A 322 -23.34 -6.32 12.48
CA GLY A 322 -22.41 -5.93 11.44
C GLY A 322 -21.54 -4.75 11.83
N PHE A 323 -20.41 -4.61 11.14
CA PHE A 323 -19.38 -3.65 11.46
C PHE A 323 -18.68 -3.12 10.20
N ASP A 324 -18.04 -1.96 10.32
CA ASP A 324 -17.35 -1.31 9.21
C ASP A 324 -15.84 -1.45 9.38
N PHE A 325 -15.14 -1.95 8.35
CA PHE A 325 -13.69 -2.07 8.36
C PHE A 325 -13.13 -1.88 6.95
N LEU A 326 -12.10 -1.03 6.80
CA LEU A 326 -11.42 -0.74 5.53
C LEU A 326 -12.35 -0.31 4.37
N GLY A 327 -13.45 0.38 4.70
CA GLY A 327 -14.43 0.87 3.73
C GLY A 327 -15.46 -0.16 3.27
N TRP A 328 -15.53 -1.30 3.95
CA TRP A 328 -16.56 -2.33 3.78
C TRP A 328 -17.40 -2.47 5.04
N HIS A 329 -18.65 -2.85 4.85
CA HIS A 329 -19.56 -3.30 5.89
C HIS A 329 -19.62 -4.82 5.86
N PHE A 330 -19.36 -5.45 7.00
CA PHE A 330 -19.36 -6.88 7.22
C PHE A 330 -20.54 -7.27 8.09
N LYS A 331 -21.29 -8.30 7.70
CA LYS A 331 -22.44 -8.80 8.47
C LYS A 331 -22.63 -10.29 8.26
N VAL A 332 -22.86 -11.03 9.33
CA VAL A 332 -23.37 -12.40 9.27
C VAL A 332 -24.89 -12.34 9.31
N GLN A 333 -25.57 -12.83 8.27
CA GLN A 333 -27.03 -12.84 8.25
C GLN A 333 -27.57 -13.89 9.24
N SER A 334 -28.84 -13.78 9.63
CA SER A 334 -29.51 -14.74 10.51
C SER A 334 -29.46 -16.19 9.99
N ASN A 335 -29.38 -16.39 8.67
CA ASN A 335 -29.16 -17.70 8.04
C ASN A 335 -27.70 -18.17 8.04
N GLY A 336 -26.81 -17.53 8.81
CA GLY A 336 -25.38 -17.83 8.89
C GLY A 336 -24.55 -17.35 7.69
N LYS A 337 -25.15 -16.72 6.67
CA LYS A 337 -24.42 -16.28 5.47
C LYS A 337 -23.61 -15.01 5.74
N PHE A 338 -22.30 -15.08 5.50
CA PHE A 338 -21.43 -13.91 5.53
C PHE A 338 -21.70 -12.97 4.35
N ARG A 339 -21.80 -11.68 4.64
CA ARG A 339 -21.96 -10.60 3.66
C ARG A 339 -20.87 -9.55 3.86
N CYS A 340 -20.25 -9.17 2.75
CA CYS A 340 -19.36 -8.02 2.68
C CYS A 340 -19.84 -7.11 1.54
N VAL A 341 -20.17 -5.86 1.87
CA VAL A 341 -20.61 -4.82 0.92
C VAL A 341 -19.79 -3.55 1.14
N PRO A 342 -19.65 -2.65 0.14
CA PRO A 342 -19.15 -1.30 0.40
C PRO A 342 -19.89 -0.63 1.56
N SER A 343 -19.16 0.04 2.46
CA SER A 343 -19.80 0.74 3.58
C SER A 343 -20.63 1.93 3.12
N VAL A 344 -21.54 2.38 3.98
CA VAL A 344 -22.45 3.52 3.71
C VAL A 344 -21.65 4.75 3.28
N ASP A 345 -20.65 5.09 4.08
CA ASP A 345 -19.88 6.31 3.90
C ASP A 345 -18.91 6.21 2.74
N ASN A 346 -18.40 5.01 2.46
CA ASN A 346 -17.60 4.76 1.27
C ASN A 346 -18.42 5.05 0.00
N PHE A 347 -19.62 4.48 -0.11
CA PHE A 347 -20.48 4.67 -1.28
C PHE A 347 -20.97 6.12 -1.41
N LYS A 348 -21.33 6.78 -0.30
CA LYS A 348 -21.67 8.21 -0.28
C LYS A 348 -20.52 9.08 -0.81
N ALA A 349 -19.29 8.86 -0.33
CA ALA A 349 -18.12 9.60 -0.78
C ALA A 349 -17.82 9.38 -2.27
N PHE A 350 -17.95 8.13 -2.76
CA PHE A 350 -17.84 7.83 -4.18
C PHE A 350 -18.91 8.58 -5.00
N ARG A 351 -20.18 8.52 -4.59
CA ARG A 351 -21.29 9.20 -5.27
C ARG A 351 -21.11 10.71 -5.29
N GLN A 352 -20.59 11.32 -4.22
CA GLN A 352 -20.29 12.76 -4.18
C GLN A 352 -19.24 13.15 -5.22
N LYS A 353 -18.15 12.38 -5.35
CA LYS A 353 -17.11 12.61 -6.38
C LYS A 353 -17.67 12.50 -7.78
N VAL A 354 -18.49 11.47 -8.05
CA VAL A 354 -19.15 11.31 -9.35
C VAL A 354 -20.11 12.47 -9.62
N LYS A 355 -20.94 12.86 -8.64
CA LYS A 355 -21.87 13.99 -8.75
C LYS A 355 -21.11 15.29 -9.08
N HIS A 356 -19.98 15.53 -8.42
CA HIS A 356 -19.15 16.70 -8.67
C HIS A 356 -18.65 16.75 -10.13
N ILE A 357 -18.14 15.63 -10.67
CA ILE A 357 -17.68 15.57 -12.07
C ILE A 357 -18.85 15.74 -13.05
N VAL A 358 -19.98 15.06 -12.80
CA VAL A 358 -21.15 15.08 -13.70
C VAL A 358 -21.80 16.47 -13.75
N ASN A 359 -21.83 17.19 -12.62
CA ASN A 359 -22.46 18.51 -12.54
C ASN A 359 -21.50 19.67 -12.87
N ASN A 360 -20.21 19.40 -13.11
CA ASN A 360 -19.28 20.45 -13.45
C ASN A 360 -19.52 20.96 -14.88
N SER A 361 -19.88 22.24 -15.01
CA SER A 361 -20.14 22.91 -16.29
C SER A 361 -18.88 23.11 -17.14
N ASN A 362 -17.69 23.13 -16.52
CA ASN A 362 -16.42 23.34 -17.20
C ASN A 362 -15.97 22.11 -18.01
N TYR A 363 -16.67 20.98 -17.90
CA TYR A 363 -16.34 19.75 -18.61
C TYR A 363 -17.42 19.40 -19.62
N GLY A 364 -17.05 19.22 -20.90
CA GLY A 364 -17.91 18.54 -21.87
C GLY A 364 -18.06 17.04 -21.56
N SER A 365 -19.00 16.37 -22.22
CA SER A 365 -19.32 14.95 -22.04
C SER A 365 -18.11 14.03 -22.17
N LYS A 366 -17.25 14.23 -23.18
CA LYS A 366 -15.99 13.49 -23.33
C LYS A 366 -15.05 13.68 -22.14
N GLY A 367 -14.80 14.93 -21.72
CA GLY A 367 -13.95 15.22 -20.56
C GLY A 367 -14.53 14.67 -19.25
N LYS A 368 -15.86 14.64 -19.10
CA LYS A 368 -16.53 13.96 -17.98
C LYS A 368 -16.29 12.45 -18.05
N ALA A 369 -16.43 11.82 -19.20
CA ALA A 369 -16.19 10.38 -19.37
C ALA A 369 -14.74 10.00 -19.03
N GLU A 370 -13.75 10.73 -19.54
CA GLU A 370 -12.32 10.53 -19.26
C GLU A 370 -11.98 10.64 -17.77
N LYS A 371 -12.65 11.54 -17.02
CA LYS A 371 -12.46 11.70 -15.57
C LYS A 371 -13.22 10.64 -14.76
N LEU A 372 -14.41 10.24 -15.21
CA LEU A 372 -15.24 9.24 -14.52
C LEU A 372 -14.68 7.83 -14.65
N ALA A 373 -14.19 7.45 -15.83
CA ALA A 373 -13.69 6.11 -16.12
C ALA A 373 -12.66 5.59 -15.09
N PRO A 374 -11.56 6.30 -14.76
CA PRO A 374 -10.59 5.83 -13.76
C PRO A 374 -11.17 5.81 -12.34
N LEU A 375 -12.05 6.77 -11.99
CA LEU A 375 -12.70 6.82 -10.67
C LEU A 375 -13.61 5.61 -10.46
N VAL A 376 -14.48 5.32 -11.43
CA VAL A 376 -15.41 4.19 -11.38
C VAL A 376 -14.65 2.87 -11.43
N ARG A 377 -13.67 2.73 -12.33
CA ARG A 377 -12.82 1.54 -12.43
C ARG A 377 -12.09 1.26 -11.12
N GLY A 378 -11.46 2.27 -10.52
CA GLY A 378 -10.75 2.15 -9.25
C GLY A 378 -11.66 1.71 -8.11
N TRP A 379 -12.84 2.33 -7.98
CA TRP A 379 -13.83 1.96 -6.98
C TRP A 379 -14.31 0.52 -7.16
N ARG A 380 -14.69 0.11 -8.38
CA ARG A 380 -15.12 -1.27 -8.66
C ARG A 380 -14.02 -2.29 -8.43
N ASN A 381 -12.77 -2.00 -8.82
CA ASN A 381 -11.62 -2.87 -8.57
C ASN A 381 -11.37 -3.07 -7.07
N TYR A 382 -11.48 -2.00 -6.28
CA TYR A 382 -11.35 -2.10 -4.82
C TYR A 382 -12.48 -2.94 -4.20
N HIS A 383 -13.72 -2.84 -4.69
CA HIS A 383 -14.85 -3.59 -4.15
C HIS A 383 -15.16 -4.91 -4.89
N ARG A 384 -14.25 -5.39 -5.76
CA ARG A 384 -14.52 -6.53 -6.66
C ARG A 384 -14.79 -7.87 -5.97
N PHE A 385 -14.38 -8.01 -4.70
CA PHE A 385 -14.62 -9.23 -3.91
C PHE A 385 -15.81 -9.12 -2.96
N CYS A 386 -16.52 -7.99 -2.99
CA CYS A 386 -17.75 -7.75 -2.25
C CYS A 386 -18.97 -8.19 -3.05
N LYS A 387 -20.11 -8.25 -2.36
CA LYS A 387 -21.41 -8.32 -2.99
C LYS A 387 -21.81 -6.94 -3.54
N MET A 388 -21.98 -6.85 -4.86
CA MET A 388 -22.20 -5.59 -5.61
C MET A 388 -23.56 -5.51 -6.34
N ASP A 389 -24.27 -6.63 -6.42
CA ASP A 389 -25.59 -6.81 -7.06
C ASP A 389 -26.78 -6.26 -6.23
N GLY A 390 -26.52 -5.74 -5.03
CA GLY A 390 -27.57 -5.16 -4.17
C GLY A 390 -28.07 -3.81 -4.67
N THR A 391 -29.37 -3.55 -4.51
CA THR A 391 -30.06 -2.29 -4.88
C THR A 391 -29.34 -1.04 -4.35
N ARG A 392 -28.83 -1.12 -3.12
CA ARG A 392 -28.10 -0.04 -2.43
C ARG A 392 -26.86 0.44 -3.18
N ASN A 393 -26.10 -0.48 -3.78
CA ASN A 393 -24.82 -0.17 -4.44
C ASN A 393 -24.97 -0.06 -5.97
N SER A 394 -26.21 -0.06 -6.45
CA SER A 394 -26.51 0.08 -7.87
C SER A 394 -26.04 1.43 -8.41
N LEU A 395 -25.31 1.39 -9.52
CA LEU A 395 -24.88 2.58 -10.24
C LEU A 395 -25.97 3.11 -11.19
N TYR A 396 -27.12 2.44 -11.28
CA TYR A 396 -28.17 2.75 -12.24
C TYR A 396 -28.62 4.21 -12.22
N PHE A 397 -28.95 4.75 -11.04
CA PHE A 397 -29.41 6.14 -10.92
C PHE A 397 -28.34 7.16 -11.30
N ILE A 398 -27.08 6.87 -10.98
CA ILE A 398 -25.94 7.71 -11.33
C ILE A 398 -25.74 7.68 -12.86
N GLN A 399 -25.75 6.48 -13.47
CA GLN A 399 -25.65 6.31 -14.92
C GLN A 399 -26.80 7.00 -15.65
N LYS A 400 -28.05 6.86 -15.17
CA LYS A 400 -29.23 7.54 -15.73
C LYS A 400 -29.08 9.06 -15.70
N ARG A 401 -28.56 9.62 -14.60
CA ARG A 401 -28.27 11.06 -14.51
C ARG A 401 -27.17 11.49 -15.46
N THR A 402 -26.05 10.77 -15.52
CA THR A 402 -24.95 11.06 -16.44
C THR A 402 -25.40 11.02 -17.90
N TYR A 403 -26.17 10.02 -18.27
CA TYR A 403 -26.74 9.89 -19.61
C TYR A 403 -27.65 11.07 -19.97
N LYS A 404 -28.50 11.52 -19.04
CA LYS A 404 -29.31 12.74 -19.24
C LYS A 404 -28.45 13.98 -19.44
N VAL A 405 -27.32 14.10 -18.73
CA VAL A 405 -26.38 15.23 -18.91
C VAL A 405 -25.70 15.15 -20.27
N PHE A 406 -25.25 13.98 -20.70
CA PHE A 406 -24.59 13.80 -22.00
C PHE A 406 -25.54 14.11 -23.17
N ASN A 407 -26.81 13.70 -23.08
CA ASN A 407 -27.83 14.00 -24.09
C ASN A 407 -28.25 15.47 -24.17
N LYS A 408 -27.94 16.30 -23.17
CA LYS A 408 -28.22 17.74 -23.22
C LYS A 408 -27.19 18.51 -24.04
N GLU A 409 -26.03 17.92 -24.30
CA GLU A 409 -25.02 18.56 -25.13
C GLU A 409 -25.39 18.39 -26.60
N ALA A 410 -25.59 19.49 -27.32
CA ALA A 410 -26.04 19.50 -28.72
C ALA A 410 -25.16 18.69 -29.68
N LYS A 411 -23.87 18.51 -29.34
CA LYS A 411 -22.91 17.71 -30.12
C LYS A 411 -23.12 16.20 -29.99
N ASN A 412 -23.97 15.75 -29.08
CA ASN A 412 -24.23 14.33 -28.84
C ASN A 412 -25.61 13.92 -29.36
N ASN A 413 -25.66 12.72 -29.93
CA ASN A 413 -26.91 12.02 -30.18
C ASN A 413 -27.08 10.88 -29.16
N ARG A 414 -28.21 10.18 -29.23
CA ARG A 414 -28.53 9.09 -28.30
C ARG A 414 -27.47 7.99 -28.29
N HIS A 415 -26.88 7.70 -29.44
CA HIS A 415 -25.87 6.66 -29.61
C HIS A 415 -24.52 7.11 -29.01
N SER A 416 -24.03 8.30 -29.37
CA SER A 416 -22.75 8.82 -28.86
C SER A 416 -22.76 8.99 -27.34
N SER A 417 -23.87 9.48 -26.77
CA SER A 417 -24.06 9.54 -25.31
C SER A 417 -24.02 8.17 -24.64
N LYS A 418 -24.54 7.13 -25.29
CA LYS A 418 -24.52 5.77 -24.76
C LYS A 418 -23.10 5.19 -24.78
N THR A 419 -22.35 5.44 -25.85
CA THR A 419 -20.93 5.04 -25.95
C THR A 419 -20.10 5.73 -24.87
N LEU A 420 -20.21 7.05 -24.72
CA LEU A 420 -19.53 7.81 -23.67
C LEU A 420 -19.94 7.35 -22.26
N LEU A 421 -21.21 6.97 -22.05
CA LEU A 421 -21.65 6.43 -20.78
C LEU A 421 -20.96 5.11 -20.44
N ASN A 422 -20.81 4.21 -21.43
CA ASN A 422 -20.14 2.93 -21.24
C ASN A 422 -18.64 3.13 -20.95
N GLU A 423 -18.00 4.12 -21.59
CA GLU A 423 -16.63 4.53 -21.28
C GLU A 423 -16.49 5.10 -19.87
N ALA A 424 -17.42 5.97 -19.46
CA ALA A 424 -17.44 6.59 -18.13
C ALA A 424 -17.69 5.58 -17.01
N PHE A 425 -18.47 4.53 -17.26
CA PHE A 425 -18.82 3.48 -16.29
C PHE A 425 -18.39 2.09 -16.77
N PRO A 426 -17.07 1.82 -16.83
CA PRO A 426 -16.59 0.54 -17.33
C PRO A 426 -17.10 -0.62 -16.49
N ALA A 427 -17.46 -1.71 -17.17
CA ALA A 427 -17.73 -2.98 -16.53
C ALA A 427 -16.42 -3.53 -15.95
N VAL A 428 -16.48 -4.03 -14.71
CA VAL A 428 -15.35 -4.67 -14.03
C VAL A 428 -15.85 -6.01 -13.50
N PRO A 429 -15.18 -7.12 -13.82
CA PRO A 429 -15.52 -8.44 -13.27
C PRO A 429 -15.39 -8.46 -11.75
N TYR A 430 -16.43 -8.95 -11.08
CA TYR A 430 -16.44 -9.11 -9.62
C TYR A 430 -16.68 -10.58 -9.26
N SER A 431 -16.23 -10.98 -8.08
CA SER A 431 -16.31 -12.35 -7.59
C SER A 431 -16.36 -12.36 -6.06
N GLU A 432 -17.54 -12.56 -5.48
CA GLU A 432 -17.76 -12.52 -4.02
C GLU A 432 -16.84 -13.52 -3.29
N ASN A 433 -16.06 -13.04 -2.32
CA ASN A 433 -15.18 -13.83 -1.44
C ASN A 433 -14.10 -14.70 -2.14
N LYS A 434 -13.82 -14.49 -3.44
CA LYS A 434 -12.83 -15.28 -4.21
C LYS A 434 -11.39 -14.73 -4.20
N HIS A 435 -11.09 -13.74 -3.37
CA HIS A 435 -9.71 -13.28 -3.18
C HIS A 435 -8.84 -14.41 -2.61
N VAL A 436 -7.59 -14.49 -3.06
CA VAL A 436 -6.61 -15.49 -2.62
C VAL A 436 -5.61 -14.84 -1.68
N ASN A 437 -5.63 -15.28 -0.43
CA ASN A 437 -4.76 -14.74 0.61
C ASN A 437 -3.29 -15.04 0.38
N VAL A 438 -2.44 -14.16 0.92
CA VAL A 438 -1.03 -14.49 1.09
C VAL A 438 -0.90 -15.72 1.98
N GLN A 439 -0.07 -16.68 1.56
CA GLN A 439 0.22 -17.88 2.33
C GLN A 439 1.04 -17.54 3.57
N GLY A 440 0.44 -17.68 4.77
CA GLY A 440 1.12 -17.55 6.06
C GLY A 440 2.01 -16.31 6.18
N THR A 441 3.28 -16.54 6.51
CA THR A 441 4.32 -15.52 6.69
C THR A 441 5.10 -15.20 5.42
N LYS A 442 4.69 -15.71 4.24
CA LYS A 442 5.36 -15.39 2.97
C LYS A 442 5.49 -13.87 2.80
N THR A 443 6.63 -13.47 2.23
CA THR A 443 6.96 -12.08 1.90
C THR A 443 7.78 -12.06 0.61
N PRO A 444 7.75 -11.00 -0.22
CA PRO A 444 8.54 -10.97 -1.47
C PRO A 444 10.05 -11.22 -1.29
N PHE A 445 10.57 -11.07 -0.07
CA PHE A 445 11.98 -11.32 0.26
C PHE A 445 12.32 -12.80 0.56
N ASP A 446 11.34 -13.71 0.63
CA ASP A 446 11.57 -15.16 0.71
C ASP A 446 12.30 -15.69 -0.56
N GLY A 447 12.04 -15.04 -1.68
CA GLY A 447 12.60 -15.36 -2.98
C GLY A 447 11.78 -16.33 -3.81
N ASP A 448 10.55 -16.63 -3.43
CA ASP A 448 9.58 -17.36 -4.24
C ASP A 448 8.99 -16.43 -5.32
N ILE A 449 9.85 -16.08 -6.29
CA ILE A 449 9.54 -15.13 -7.35
C ILE A 449 8.34 -15.61 -8.17
N THR A 450 8.20 -16.92 -8.37
CA THR A 450 7.09 -17.53 -9.12
C THR A 450 5.76 -17.22 -8.44
N TYR A 451 5.61 -17.61 -7.16
CA TYR A 451 4.42 -17.32 -6.39
C TYR A 451 4.05 -15.83 -6.40
N TRP A 452 5.04 -14.96 -6.16
CA TRP A 452 4.80 -13.52 -6.08
C TRP A 452 4.41 -12.89 -7.42
N SER A 453 5.02 -13.33 -8.52
CA SER A 453 4.72 -12.82 -9.87
C SER A 453 3.36 -13.29 -10.39
N GLU A 454 2.98 -14.54 -10.12
CA GLU A 454 1.66 -15.07 -10.43
C GLU A 454 0.58 -14.35 -9.64
N ARG A 455 0.79 -14.15 -8.34
CA ARG A 455 -0.16 -13.45 -7.47
C ARG A 455 -0.32 -11.99 -7.89
N ASN A 456 0.77 -11.29 -8.19
CA ASN A 456 0.71 -9.91 -8.69
C ASN A 456 -0.08 -9.84 -10.01
N SER A 457 0.08 -10.83 -10.89
CA SER A 457 -0.64 -10.88 -12.17
C SER A 457 -2.15 -11.06 -12.02
N LYS A 458 -2.63 -11.69 -10.93
CA LYS A 458 -4.07 -11.82 -10.61
C LYS A 458 -4.73 -10.50 -10.24
N LEU A 459 -3.95 -9.45 -9.94
CA LEU A 459 -4.48 -8.10 -9.67
C LEU A 459 -4.94 -7.39 -10.95
N TYR A 460 -4.49 -7.85 -12.11
CA TYR A 460 -4.84 -7.30 -13.42
C TYR A 460 -5.92 -8.12 -14.10
N ASP A 461 -6.72 -7.47 -14.93
CA ASP A 461 -7.76 -8.07 -15.76
C ASP A 461 -7.56 -7.74 -17.26
N GLY A 462 -8.48 -8.22 -18.10
CA GLY A 462 -8.52 -7.90 -19.53
C GLY A 462 -7.22 -8.20 -20.29
N ALA A 463 -6.83 -7.25 -21.14
CA ALA A 463 -5.65 -7.36 -22.00
C ALA A 463 -4.34 -7.45 -21.21
N THR A 464 -4.21 -6.70 -20.11
CA THR A 464 -3.01 -6.71 -19.26
C THR A 464 -2.78 -8.07 -18.61
N SER A 465 -3.84 -8.69 -18.07
CA SER A 465 -3.75 -10.05 -17.51
C SER A 465 -3.34 -11.08 -18.56
N LYS A 466 -3.93 -11.00 -19.77
CA LYS A 466 -3.59 -11.89 -20.90
C LYS A 466 -2.13 -11.72 -21.33
N ALA A 467 -1.65 -10.48 -21.45
CA ALA A 467 -0.26 -10.19 -21.79
C ALA A 467 0.72 -10.69 -20.71
N LEU A 468 0.41 -10.48 -19.43
CA LEU A 468 1.22 -11.00 -18.32
C LEU A 468 1.32 -12.53 -18.36
N LYS A 469 0.21 -13.25 -18.55
CA LYS A 469 0.22 -14.72 -18.65
C LYS A 469 1.05 -15.20 -19.85
N LYS A 470 0.85 -14.60 -21.03
CA LYS A 470 1.63 -14.91 -22.25
C LYS A 470 3.14 -14.71 -22.04
N GLN A 471 3.52 -13.71 -21.25
CA GLN A 471 4.91 -13.39 -20.93
C GLN A 471 5.43 -14.12 -19.68
N ASN A 472 4.75 -15.19 -19.23
CA ASN A 472 5.10 -15.91 -18.00
C ASN A 472 5.32 -14.95 -16.81
N HIS A 473 4.40 -14.01 -16.60
CA HIS A 473 4.42 -13.03 -15.51
C HIS A 473 5.67 -12.13 -15.48
N ALA A 474 6.39 -12.03 -16.60
CA ALA A 474 7.55 -11.18 -16.76
C ALA A 474 7.23 -9.95 -17.61
N CYS A 475 8.04 -8.91 -17.42
CA CYS A 475 8.04 -7.73 -18.26
C CYS A 475 8.54 -8.06 -19.67
N GLY A 476 7.74 -7.73 -20.68
CA GLY A 476 8.08 -7.95 -22.10
C GLY A 476 9.29 -7.16 -22.59
N TYR A 477 9.73 -6.13 -21.85
CA TYR A 477 10.90 -5.32 -22.20
C TYR A 477 12.18 -5.82 -21.52
N CYS A 478 12.20 -5.92 -20.18
CA CYS A 478 13.43 -6.24 -19.44
C CYS A 478 13.55 -7.73 -19.05
N GLY A 479 12.50 -8.53 -19.24
CA GLY A 479 12.46 -9.96 -18.90
C GLY A 479 12.42 -10.27 -17.39
N MET A 480 12.39 -9.26 -16.51
CA MET A 480 12.24 -9.50 -15.07
C MET A 480 10.78 -9.79 -14.72
N LYS A 481 10.57 -10.68 -13.74
CA LYS A 481 9.26 -11.01 -13.17
C LYS A 481 8.65 -9.80 -12.47
N MET A 482 7.34 -9.65 -12.58
CA MET A 482 6.57 -8.54 -11.99
C MET A 482 6.33 -8.79 -10.51
N LEU A 483 7.14 -8.20 -9.64
CA LEU A 483 7.02 -8.37 -8.19
C LEU A 483 6.00 -7.40 -7.57
N PRO A 484 5.50 -7.68 -6.35
CA PRO A 484 4.62 -6.76 -5.66
C PRO A 484 5.25 -5.38 -5.42
N GLY A 485 4.44 -4.33 -5.56
CA GLY A 485 4.90 -2.94 -5.52
C GLY A 485 5.33 -2.39 -6.89
N GLU A 486 5.34 -3.23 -7.93
CA GLU A 486 5.55 -2.82 -9.31
C GLU A 486 4.23 -2.79 -10.08
N THR A 487 3.98 -1.69 -10.78
CA THR A 487 2.82 -1.53 -11.66
C THR A 487 3.15 -2.02 -13.06
N ALA A 488 2.28 -2.87 -13.63
CA ALA A 488 2.35 -3.32 -15.01
C ALA A 488 1.54 -2.37 -15.91
N HIS A 489 2.19 -1.82 -16.93
CA HIS A 489 1.58 -1.03 -17.99
C HIS A 489 1.49 -1.85 -19.26
N LEU A 490 0.43 -1.64 -20.03
CA LEU A 490 0.27 -2.24 -21.34
C LEU A 490 0.89 -1.33 -22.39
N HIS A 491 1.76 -1.89 -23.24
CA HIS A 491 2.50 -1.20 -24.28
C HIS A 491 2.12 -1.75 -25.66
N HIS A 492 1.89 -0.85 -26.61
CA HIS A 492 1.66 -1.18 -28.02
C HIS A 492 3.00 -1.21 -28.75
N VAL A 493 3.40 -2.36 -29.28
CA VAL A 493 4.71 -2.58 -29.92
C VAL A 493 4.87 -1.70 -31.16
N ASP A 494 3.82 -1.60 -31.97
CA ASP A 494 3.76 -0.77 -33.17
C ASP A 494 3.58 0.74 -32.89
N GLY A 495 3.39 1.13 -31.62
CA GLY A 495 3.07 2.50 -31.22
C GLY A 495 1.65 2.96 -31.58
N ASN A 496 0.84 2.12 -32.22
CA ASN A 496 -0.55 2.41 -32.55
C ASN A 496 -1.49 2.02 -31.40
N HIS A 497 -1.95 3.03 -30.66
CA HIS A 497 -2.84 2.86 -29.49
C HIS A 497 -4.27 2.40 -29.84
N GLN A 498 -4.58 2.23 -31.13
CA GLN A 498 -5.86 1.68 -31.60
C GLN A 498 -5.76 0.19 -31.96
N ASN A 499 -4.55 -0.38 -32.06
CA ASN A 499 -4.35 -1.77 -32.43
C ASN A 499 -4.24 -2.69 -31.19
N TRP A 500 -5.40 -3.11 -30.68
CA TRP A 500 -5.51 -3.96 -29.48
C TRP A 500 -5.32 -5.47 -29.76
N LYS A 501 -4.71 -5.85 -30.89
CA LYS A 501 -4.39 -7.26 -31.19
C LYS A 501 -3.41 -7.81 -30.15
N ALA A 502 -3.65 -9.02 -29.65
CA ALA A 502 -2.82 -9.63 -28.60
C ALA A 502 -1.34 -9.83 -28.98
N LYS A 503 -1.00 -9.85 -30.27
CA LYS A 503 0.39 -9.87 -30.75
C LYS A 503 1.09 -8.51 -30.59
N ASN A 504 0.33 -7.42 -30.59
CA ASN A 504 0.83 -6.05 -30.49
C ASN A 504 0.95 -5.53 -29.04
N LEU A 505 0.47 -6.29 -28.06
CA LEU A 505 0.40 -5.84 -26.67
C LEU A 505 1.44 -6.53 -25.80
N LEU A 506 2.26 -5.73 -25.11
CA LEU A 506 3.21 -6.19 -24.11
C LEU A 506 2.89 -5.61 -22.73
N ALA A 507 2.90 -6.45 -21.70
CA ALA A 507 2.87 -5.98 -20.32
C ALA A 507 4.31 -5.66 -19.87
N ILE A 508 4.58 -4.42 -19.48
CA ILE A 508 5.91 -3.97 -19.07
C ILE A 508 5.84 -3.22 -17.75
N HIS A 509 6.95 -3.14 -17.00
CA HIS A 509 6.96 -2.30 -15.80
C HIS A 509 6.66 -0.85 -16.17
N GLU A 510 5.97 -0.11 -15.31
CA GLU A 510 5.84 1.36 -15.45
C GLU A 510 7.20 2.02 -15.70
N SER A 511 8.22 1.62 -14.94
CA SER A 511 9.60 2.10 -15.11
C SER A 511 10.23 1.73 -16.47
N CYS A 512 9.84 0.62 -17.08
CA CYS A 512 10.28 0.25 -18.43
C CYS A 512 9.48 1.04 -19.48
N HIS A 513 8.19 1.26 -19.26
CA HIS A 513 7.34 2.06 -20.12
C HIS A 513 7.84 3.49 -20.22
N ASP A 514 8.18 4.10 -19.09
CA ASP A 514 8.81 5.43 -19.06
C ASP A 514 10.08 5.48 -19.90
N TYR A 515 10.92 4.44 -19.83
CA TYR A 515 12.17 4.40 -20.60
C TYR A 515 11.93 4.35 -22.11
N ILE A 516 11.02 3.49 -22.57
CA ILE A 516 10.68 3.37 -23.98
C ILE A 516 10.23 4.72 -24.53
N HIS A 517 9.38 5.45 -23.80
CA HIS A 517 8.90 6.76 -24.25
C HIS A 517 9.91 7.90 -24.04
N MET A 518 10.81 7.79 -23.06
CA MET A 518 11.94 8.71 -22.89
C MET A 518 12.99 8.60 -24.00
N SER A 519 13.10 7.42 -24.64
CA SER A 519 13.98 7.21 -25.80
C SER A 519 13.38 7.73 -27.12
N LYS A 520 12.06 7.96 -27.17
CA LYS A 520 11.33 8.46 -28.35
C LYS A 520 11.08 9.97 -28.32
N GLY A 521 11.55 10.70 -27.30
CA GLY A 521 11.57 12.16 -27.33
C GLY A 521 12.51 12.61 -28.45
N LYS A 522 11.97 13.18 -29.52
CA LYS A 522 12.72 13.71 -30.66
C LYS A 522 13.78 14.73 -30.19
N PRO A 523 14.94 14.82 -30.88
CA PRO A 523 15.90 15.90 -30.68
C PRO A 523 15.26 17.27 -30.86
#